data_AF-A0A8T3N6M7-F1
#
_entry.id   AF-A0A8T3N6M7-F1
#
_cell.length_a   1.000
_cell.length_b   1.000
_cell.length_c   1.000
_cell.angle_alpha   90.00
_cell.angle_beta   90.00
_cell.angle_gamma   90.00
#
_symmetry.space_group_name_H-M   'P 1'
#
loop_
_entity.id
_entity.type
_entity.pdbx_description
1 polymer ?
#
loop_
_entity_poly.entity_id
_entity_poly.type
_entity_poly.pdbx_seq_one_letter_code
_entity_poly.pdbx_strand_id
1 'polypeptide(L)'
;MINRWQATDAARHDFQWQSASVEVKTAATQSTGAPVHHIVSLDQLADPEHGQLFLFSLQVCDDALAANTLHSLVNSLTGDLQDDFQTLSALNEKLAVRGYSPADRQAPVRPLRILSEHLYRVNAGFPRLLRDTFEPNGLPNGVAQVSYSLDLAACGNWLVAKRPEEVAGILR
;
A
#
# COMPACT_ATOMS: atom_id res chain seq x y z
N MET A 1 15.21 2.34 5.77
CA MET A 1 13.87 2.36 5.12
C MET A 1 13.15 1.02 5.27
N ILE A 2 13.85 -0.13 5.18
CA ILE A 2 13.21 -1.45 5.32
C ILE A 2 12.47 -1.66 6.65
N ASN A 3 13.00 -1.12 7.74
CA ASN A 3 12.36 -1.16 9.06
C ASN A 3 11.04 -0.37 9.13
N ARG A 4 10.71 0.41 8.10
CA ARG A 4 9.43 1.12 8.01
C ARG A 4 8.37 0.27 7.32
N TRP A 5 8.77 -0.76 6.56
CA TRP A 5 7.85 -1.71 5.92
C TRP A 5 7.39 -2.74 6.96
N GLN A 6 6.21 -2.51 7.52
CA GLN A 6 5.66 -3.25 8.65
C GLN A 6 4.57 -4.24 8.22
N ALA A 7 4.26 -4.32 6.93
CA ALA A 7 3.23 -5.22 6.39
C ALA A 7 3.47 -6.70 6.76
N THR A 8 4.71 -7.14 6.98
CA THR A 8 5.03 -8.52 7.40
C THR A 8 4.86 -8.77 8.88
N ASP A 9 4.71 -7.72 9.69
CA ASP A 9 4.87 -7.77 11.15
C ASP A 9 3.50 -7.67 11.86
N ALA A 10 2.42 -8.05 11.16
CA ALA A 10 1.02 -7.91 11.59
C ALA A 10 0.63 -6.48 12.00
N ALA A 11 1.38 -5.48 11.52
CA ALA A 11 1.05 -4.09 11.76
C ALA A 11 -0.23 -3.67 11.03
N ARG A 12 -0.87 -2.62 11.55
CA ARG A 12 -2.13 -2.09 11.01
C ARG A 12 -1.98 -1.51 9.60
N HIS A 13 -0.84 -0.88 9.31
CA HIS A 13 -0.56 -0.18 8.06
C HIS A 13 0.73 -0.72 7.45
N ASP A 14 0.83 -0.70 6.12
CA ASP A 14 1.96 -1.29 5.40
C ASP A 14 3.30 -0.60 5.69
N PHE A 15 3.30 0.73 5.85
CA PHE A 15 4.47 1.50 6.24
C PHE A 15 4.20 2.45 7.41
N GLN A 16 5.17 2.59 8.31
CA GLN A 16 5.02 3.41 9.52
C GLN A 16 6.29 4.18 9.91
N TRP A 17 6.12 5.49 10.07
CA TRP A 17 7.04 6.45 10.66
C TRP A 17 6.42 7.05 11.92
N GLN A 18 7.19 7.84 12.68
CA GLN A 18 6.66 8.50 13.88
C GLN A 18 5.57 9.53 13.55
N SER A 19 5.69 10.20 12.40
CA SER A 19 4.81 11.29 11.97
C SER A 19 3.76 10.87 10.94
N ALA A 20 3.88 9.67 10.36
CA ALA A 20 3.05 9.23 9.24
C ALA A 20 2.97 7.70 9.13
N SER A 21 1.81 7.21 8.72
CA SER A 21 1.59 5.84 8.27
C SER A 21 1.07 5.84 6.83
N VAL A 22 1.39 4.81 6.07
CA VAL A 22 0.90 4.62 4.69
C VAL A 22 0.29 3.23 4.56
N GLU A 23 -0.97 3.18 4.16
CA GLU A 23 -1.65 1.99 3.66
C GLU A 23 -1.48 1.94 2.14
N VAL A 24 -1.05 0.79 1.59
CA VAL A 24 -0.83 0.61 0.15
C VAL A 24 -1.95 -0.24 -0.43
N LYS A 25 -2.56 0.23 -1.52
CA LYS A 25 -3.54 -0.53 -2.29
C LYS A 25 -3.17 -0.57 -3.75
N THR A 26 -3.28 -1.76 -4.34
CA THR A 26 -3.00 -1.98 -5.75
C THR A 26 -4.25 -2.43 -6.47
N ALA A 27 -4.57 -1.76 -7.58
CA ALA A 27 -5.64 -2.15 -8.49
C ALA A 27 -5.05 -2.59 -9.84
N ALA A 28 -5.21 -3.87 -10.17
CA ALA A 28 -4.86 -4.39 -11.49
C ALA A 28 -6.09 -4.26 -12.41
N THR A 29 -6.02 -3.37 -13.40
CA THR A 29 -7.15 -3.09 -14.30
C THR A 29 -6.66 -2.61 -15.66
N GLN A 30 -7.45 -2.85 -16.71
CA GLN A 30 -7.20 -2.28 -18.04
C GLN A 30 -7.83 -0.88 -18.21
N SER A 31 -8.69 -0.45 -17.28
CA SER A 31 -9.33 0.87 -17.32
C SER A 31 -8.38 1.98 -16.88
N THR A 32 -8.46 3.14 -17.52
CA THR A 32 -7.74 4.36 -17.14
C THR A 32 -8.54 5.27 -16.19
N GLY A 33 -9.75 4.86 -15.78
CA GLY A 33 -10.53 5.57 -14.76
C GLY A 33 -9.90 5.47 -13.37
N ALA A 34 -10.44 6.24 -12.41
CA ALA A 34 -10.02 6.14 -11.02
C ALA A 34 -10.23 4.71 -10.50
N PRO A 35 -9.26 4.12 -9.78
CA PRO A 35 -9.38 2.74 -9.32
C PRO A 35 -10.34 2.63 -8.13
N VAL A 36 -10.93 1.45 -7.99
CA VAL A 36 -11.69 1.06 -6.81
C VAL A 36 -10.83 0.12 -5.98
N HIS A 37 -10.62 0.44 -4.71
CA HIS A 37 -9.82 -0.37 -3.80
C HIS A 37 -10.68 -1.11 -2.78
N HIS A 38 -10.33 -2.36 -2.50
CA HIS A 38 -10.98 -3.13 -1.46
C HIS A 38 -10.32 -2.87 -0.10
N ILE A 39 -11.12 -2.41 0.86
CA ILE A 39 -10.74 -2.22 2.26
C ILE A 39 -11.29 -3.42 3.02
N VAL A 40 -10.40 -4.28 3.51
CA VAL A 40 -10.76 -5.59 4.08
C VAL A 40 -11.17 -5.53 5.54
N SER A 41 -10.84 -4.45 6.25
CA SER A 41 -11.25 -4.24 7.63
C SER A 41 -11.42 -2.76 7.97
N LEU A 42 -12.20 -2.48 9.02
CA LEU A 42 -12.39 -1.12 9.55
C LEU A 42 -11.11 -0.49 10.11
N ASP A 43 -10.08 -1.29 10.36
CA ASP A 43 -8.84 -0.84 10.99
C ASP A 43 -7.81 -0.33 9.94
N GLN A 44 -7.94 -0.72 8.66
CA GLN A 44 -6.96 -0.34 7.61
C GLN A 44 -6.89 1.17 7.34
N LEU A 45 -8.04 1.85 7.40
CA LEU A 45 -8.12 3.30 7.21
C LEU A 45 -8.37 4.07 8.52
N ALA A 46 -8.24 3.38 9.66
CA ALA A 46 -8.27 4.01 10.97
C ALA A 46 -7.00 4.80 11.22
N ASP A 47 -7.15 5.95 11.89
CA ASP A 47 -6.02 6.82 12.20
C ASP A 47 -4.96 6.06 13.02
N PRO A 48 -3.66 6.27 12.74
CA PRO A 48 -2.60 5.75 13.58
C PRO A 48 -2.65 6.42 14.97
N GLU A 49 -2.03 5.79 15.96
CA GLU A 49 -1.90 6.36 17.30
C GLU A 49 -1.13 7.70 17.28
N HIS A 50 -0.16 7.80 16.38
CA HIS A 50 0.63 9.00 16.15
C HIS A 50 0.75 9.31 14.66
N GLY A 51 0.78 10.61 14.34
CA GLY A 51 1.02 11.06 12.98
C GLY A 51 -0.23 11.07 12.10
N GLN A 52 0.01 11.05 10.79
CA GLN A 52 -1.02 11.16 9.76
C GLN A 52 -1.15 9.86 8.98
N LEU A 53 -2.36 9.50 8.57
CA LEU A 53 -2.56 8.38 7.65
C LEU A 53 -2.57 8.86 6.20
N PHE A 54 -1.90 8.10 5.35
CA PHE A 54 -1.99 8.23 3.91
C PHE A 54 -2.42 6.90 3.28
N LEU A 55 -3.14 7.00 2.17
CA LEU A 55 -3.45 5.88 1.28
C LEU A 55 -2.64 6.06 0.00
N PHE A 56 -1.72 5.15 -0.28
CA PHE A 56 -1.04 5.07 -1.55
C PHE A 56 -1.78 4.12 -2.49
N SER A 57 -2.28 4.65 -3.59
CA SER A 57 -3.02 3.94 -4.63
C SER A 57 -2.13 3.72 -5.83
N LEU A 58 -1.77 2.47 -6.07
CA LEU A 58 -1.05 2.02 -7.26
C LEU A 58 -2.03 1.37 -8.24
N GLN A 59 -2.16 1.93 -9.44
CA GLN A 59 -2.95 1.32 -10.52
C GLN A 59 -2.01 0.76 -11.57
N VAL A 60 -2.19 -0.51 -11.92
CA VAL A 60 -1.34 -1.22 -12.88
C VAL A 60 -2.16 -2.01 -13.90
N CYS A 61 -1.57 -2.28 -15.05
CA CYS A 61 -2.10 -3.25 -16.01
C CYS A 61 -1.00 -4.20 -16.48
N ASP A 62 -1.40 -5.38 -16.94
CA ASP A 62 -0.51 -6.27 -17.67
C ASP A 62 -0.06 -5.62 -18.97
N ASP A 63 1.24 -5.67 -19.25
CA ASP A 63 1.83 -5.13 -20.47
C ASP A 63 3.13 -5.87 -20.75
N ALA A 64 3.16 -6.69 -21.81
CA ALA A 64 4.32 -7.52 -22.14
C ALA A 64 5.60 -6.73 -22.44
N LEU A 65 5.49 -5.42 -22.74
CA LEU A 65 6.63 -4.54 -23.00
C LEU A 65 7.05 -3.72 -21.77
N ALA A 66 6.33 -3.83 -20.66
CA ALA A 66 6.70 -3.12 -19.43
C ALA A 66 7.94 -3.72 -18.77
N ALA A 67 8.72 -2.86 -18.12
CA ALA A 67 9.94 -3.26 -17.41
C ALA A 67 9.69 -3.70 -15.96
N ASN A 68 8.56 -3.32 -15.36
CA ASN A 68 8.31 -3.61 -13.95
C ASN A 68 7.81 -5.04 -13.80
N THR A 69 8.64 -5.87 -13.18
CA THR A 69 8.30 -7.22 -12.77
C THR A 69 8.71 -7.34 -11.30
N LEU A 70 8.13 -8.30 -10.58
CA LEU A 70 8.56 -8.54 -9.20
C LEU A 70 10.08 -8.78 -9.12
N HIS A 71 10.61 -9.60 -10.03
CA HIS A 71 12.04 -9.90 -10.10
C HIS A 71 12.90 -8.67 -10.42
N SER A 72 12.51 -7.84 -11.38
CA SER A 72 13.29 -6.63 -11.73
C SER A 72 13.28 -5.60 -10.59
N LEU A 73 12.14 -5.45 -9.90
CA LEU A 73 12.04 -4.57 -8.72
C LEU A 73 12.88 -5.09 -7.55
N VAL A 74 12.80 -6.40 -7.24
CA VAL A 74 13.63 -7.00 -6.18
C VAL A 74 15.10 -6.88 -6.54
N ASN A 75 15.50 -7.20 -7.77
CA ASN A 75 16.89 -7.09 -8.21
C ASN A 75 17.42 -5.66 -8.07
N SER A 76 16.63 -4.65 -8.46
CA SER A 76 16.97 -3.25 -8.26
C SER A 76 17.22 -2.93 -6.79
N LEU A 77 16.28 -3.28 -5.91
CA LEU A 77 16.41 -3.05 -4.46
C LEU A 77 17.62 -3.76 -3.87
N THR A 78 17.89 -5.00 -4.28
CA THR A 78 19.06 -5.75 -3.79
C THR A 78 20.38 -5.15 -4.27
N GLY A 79 20.41 -4.59 -5.50
CA GLY A 79 21.57 -3.87 -6.03
C GLY A 79 21.83 -2.57 -5.27
N ASP A 80 20.79 -1.81 -4.96
CA ASP A 80 20.90 -0.57 -4.17
C ASP A 80 21.38 -0.82 -2.72
N LEU A 81 21.13 -2.03 -2.21
CA LEU A 81 21.47 -2.43 -0.83
C LEU A 81 22.71 -3.33 -0.75
N GLN A 82 23.46 -3.53 -1.84
CA GLN A 82 24.56 -4.50 -1.89
C GLN A 82 25.66 -4.25 -0.84
N ASP A 83 25.88 -2.99 -0.47
CA ASP A 83 26.88 -2.57 0.52
C ASP A 83 26.32 -2.51 1.96
N ASP A 84 25.00 -2.64 2.14
CA ASP A 84 24.32 -2.67 3.44
C ASP A 84 23.75 -4.07 3.69
N PHE A 85 24.64 -4.98 4.09
CA PHE A 85 24.32 -6.40 4.34
C PHE A 85 23.18 -6.60 5.35
N GLN A 86 23.10 -5.74 6.38
CA GLN A 86 22.07 -5.84 7.39
C GLN A 86 20.69 -5.52 6.80
N THR A 87 20.56 -4.40 6.08
CA THR A 87 19.30 -4.02 5.44
C THR A 87 18.92 -5.00 4.33
N LEU A 88 19.89 -5.52 3.57
CA LEU A 88 19.67 -6.54 2.56
C LEU A 88 19.15 -7.85 3.16
N SER A 89 19.72 -8.33 4.28
CA SER A 89 19.23 -9.52 4.99
C SER A 89 17.77 -9.33 5.44
N ALA A 90 17.47 -8.18 6.05
CA ALA A 90 16.11 -7.87 6.51
C ALA A 90 15.10 -7.80 5.35
N LEU A 91 15.50 -7.26 4.19
CA LEU A 91 14.66 -7.28 2.98
C LEU A 91 14.38 -8.72 2.54
N ASN A 92 15.41 -9.56 2.45
CA ASN A 92 15.27 -10.95 2.01
C ASN A 92 14.38 -11.76 2.95
N GLU A 93 14.52 -11.58 4.27
CA GLU A 93 13.65 -12.22 5.27
C GLU A 93 12.18 -11.81 5.09
N LYS A 94 11.91 -10.50 4.93
CA LYS A 94 10.54 -10.00 4.70
C LYS A 94 9.94 -10.52 3.39
N LEU A 95 10.74 -10.59 2.32
CA LEU A 95 10.33 -11.17 1.04
C LEU A 95 9.99 -12.67 1.17
N ALA A 96 10.82 -13.43 1.89
CA ALA A 96 10.60 -14.85 2.14
C ALA A 96 9.31 -15.12 2.93
N VAL A 97 8.99 -14.29 3.94
CA VAL A 97 7.71 -14.36 4.69
C VAL A 97 6.50 -14.19 3.76
N ARG A 98 6.64 -13.40 2.69
CA ARG A 98 5.61 -13.20 1.66
C ARG A 98 5.65 -14.25 0.53
N GLY A 99 6.48 -15.27 0.67
CA GLY A 99 6.60 -16.39 -0.26
C GLY A 99 7.47 -16.11 -1.49
N TYR A 100 8.20 -15.00 -1.52
CA TYR A 100 9.13 -14.73 -2.61
C TYR A 100 10.45 -15.49 -2.40
N SER A 101 10.92 -16.17 -3.44
CA SER A 101 12.24 -16.80 -3.49
C SER A 101 12.97 -16.34 -4.75
N PRO A 102 14.20 -15.80 -4.64
CA PRO A 102 15.03 -15.47 -5.80
C PRO A 102 15.34 -16.67 -6.70
N ALA A 103 15.24 -17.88 -6.16
CA ALA A 103 15.49 -19.13 -6.88
C ALA A 103 14.27 -19.64 -7.64
N ASP A 104 13.09 -19.05 -7.48
CA ASP A 104 11.86 -19.48 -8.14
C ASP A 104 11.84 -19.04 -9.61
N ARG A 105 12.60 -19.76 -10.42
CA ARG A 105 12.68 -19.57 -11.88
C ARG A 105 11.41 -19.98 -12.62
N GLN A 106 10.45 -20.60 -11.93
CA GLN A 106 9.19 -21.07 -12.52
C GLN A 106 8.05 -20.06 -12.31
N ALA A 107 8.21 -19.10 -11.40
CA ALA A 107 7.25 -18.03 -11.21
C ALA A 107 7.03 -17.27 -12.54
N PRO A 108 5.78 -17.19 -13.04
CA PRO A 108 5.49 -16.50 -14.28
C PRO A 108 5.90 -15.04 -14.17
N VAL A 109 6.72 -14.58 -15.11
CA VAL A 109 7.06 -13.16 -15.23
C VAL A 109 5.80 -12.45 -15.66
N ARG A 110 5.31 -11.56 -14.80
CA ARG A 110 4.15 -10.70 -15.06
C ARG A 110 4.63 -9.26 -15.15
N PRO A 111 4.93 -8.76 -16.36
CA PRO A 111 5.34 -7.37 -16.52
C PRO A 111 4.14 -6.44 -16.41
N LEU A 112 4.29 -5.39 -15.62
CA LEU A 112 3.24 -4.47 -15.21
C LEU A 112 3.60 -3.05 -15.65
N ARG A 113 2.71 -2.42 -16.40
CA ARG A 113 2.78 -0.98 -16.64
C ARG A 113 2.02 -0.26 -15.53
N ILE A 114 2.65 0.79 -15.00
CA ILE A 114 2.02 1.70 -14.04
C ILE A 114 1.09 2.64 -14.82
N LEU A 115 -0.18 2.68 -14.40
CA LEU A 115 -1.19 3.59 -14.94
C LEU A 115 -1.31 4.87 -14.12
N SER A 116 -1.24 4.76 -12.79
CA SER A 116 -1.27 5.90 -11.87
C SER A 116 -0.66 5.55 -10.51
N GLU A 117 -0.11 6.58 -9.84
CA GLU A 117 0.49 6.51 -8.51
C GLU A 117 0.00 7.70 -7.69
N HIS A 118 -1.04 7.51 -6.89
CA HIS A 118 -1.67 8.62 -6.18
C HIS A 118 -1.55 8.44 -4.66
N LEU A 119 -1.16 9.49 -3.96
CA LEU A 119 -1.14 9.54 -2.50
C LEU A 119 -2.28 10.41 -2.01
N TYR A 120 -3.12 9.86 -1.13
CA TYR A 120 -4.23 10.58 -0.52
C TYR A 120 -3.98 10.74 0.98
N ARG A 121 -4.28 11.92 1.52
CA ARG A 121 -4.29 12.12 2.96
C ARG A 121 -5.63 11.64 3.53
N VAL A 122 -5.59 10.62 4.37
CA VAL A 122 -6.79 10.07 5.01
C VAL A 122 -7.03 10.85 6.30
N ASN A 123 -8.03 11.73 6.29
CA ASN A 123 -8.39 12.56 7.44
C ASN A 123 -9.91 12.79 7.49
N ALA A 124 -10.35 13.77 8.29
CA ALA A 124 -11.75 14.16 8.39
C ALA A 124 -12.39 14.39 7.01
N GLY A 125 -13.53 13.75 6.78
CA GLY A 125 -14.29 13.81 5.53
C GLY A 125 -13.85 12.83 4.45
N PHE A 126 -12.65 12.22 4.54
CA PHE A 126 -12.24 11.18 3.59
C PHE A 126 -13.24 10.01 3.63
N PRO A 127 -13.71 9.48 2.48
CA PRO A 127 -14.65 8.36 2.48
C PRO A 127 -14.01 7.10 3.08
N ARG A 128 -14.39 6.77 4.32
CA ARG A 128 -13.94 5.58 5.04
C ARG A 128 -15.02 5.11 6.01
N LEU A 129 -15.03 3.81 6.30
CA LEU A 129 -15.77 3.24 7.41
C LEU A 129 -14.79 2.92 8.54
N LEU A 130 -15.13 3.41 9.73
CA LEU A 130 -14.42 3.18 10.98
C LEU A 130 -15.34 2.49 11.98
N ARG A 131 -14.80 2.01 13.10
CA ARG A 131 -15.61 1.42 14.17
C ARG A 131 -16.62 2.41 14.74
N ASP A 132 -16.19 3.66 14.91
CA ASP A 132 -17.03 4.76 15.42
C ASP A 132 -18.17 5.17 14.46
N THR A 133 -18.10 4.77 13.18
CA THR A 133 -19.14 5.03 12.18
C THR A 133 -20.45 4.30 12.53
N PHE A 134 -20.38 3.25 13.37
CA PHE A 134 -21.53 2.46 13.80
C PHE A 134 -22.05 2.85 15.20
N GLU A 135 -21.50 3.89 15.82
CA GLU A 135 -21.95 4.37 17.12
C GLU A 135 -23.36 5.01 17.05
N PRO A 136 -24.14 4.97 18.15
CA PRO A 136 -23.81 4.41 19.47
C PRO A 136 -24.03 2.89 19.57
N ASN A 137 -24.58 2.27 18.52
CA ASN A 137 -25.02 0.88 18.57
C ASN A 137 -23.88 -0.12 18.37
N GLY A 138 -22.75 0.34 17.85
CA GLY A 138 -21.62 -0.49 17.44
C GLY A 138 -21.99 -1.41 16.27
N LEU A 139 -21.09 -2.36 15.99
CA LEU A 139 -21.37 -3.41 15.03
C LEU A 139 -22.49 -4.35 15.54
N PRO A 140 -23.41 -4.80 14.68
CA PRO A 140 -24.43 -5.76 15.08
C PRO A 140 -23.82 -7.04 15.67
N ASN A 141 -24.49 -7.63 16.66
CA ASN A 141 -24.05 -8.88 17.28
C ASN A 141 -23.91 -10.00 16.21
N GLY A 142 -22.78 -10.72 16.26
CA GLY A 142 -22.44 -11.76 15.31
C GLY A 142 -21.67 -11.29 14.07
N VAL A 143 -21.47 -9.98 13.87
CA VAL A 143 -20.65 -9.46 12.77
C VAL A 143 -19.16 -9.54 13.13
N ALA A 144 -18.44 -10.43 12.47
CA ALA A 144 -17.00 -10.65 12.70
C ALA A 144 -16.09 -9.74 11.84
N GLN A 145 -16.53 -9.36 10.64
CA GLN A 145 -15.74 -8.56 9.71
C GLN A 145 -16.64 -7.66 8.86
N VAL A 146 -16.16 -6.44 8.60
CA VAL A 146 -16.75 -5.52 7.64
C VAL A 146 -15.68 -5.17 6.62
N SER A 147 -15.99 -5.38 5.35
CA SER A 147 -15.17 -4.94 4.22
C SER A 147 -16.02 -4.12 3.26
N TYR A 148 -15.38 -3.22 2.52
CA TYR A 148 -16.05 -2.33 1.57
C TYR A 148 -15.13 -1.98 0.40
N SER A 149 -15.73 -1.44 -0.66
CA SER A 149 -15.01 -0.95 -1.82
C SER A 149 -15.00 0.58 -1.80
N LEU A 150 -13.82 1.16 -1.95
CA LEU A 150 -13.60 2.60 -1.97
C LEU A 150 -13.33 3.05 -3.40
N ASP A 151 -14.24 3.84 -3.97
CA ASP A 151 -14.06 4.45 -5.29
C ASP A 151 -13.27 5.76 -5.17
N LEU A 152 -12.05 5.76 -5.74
CA LEU A 152 -11.19 6.94 -5.69
C LEU A 152 -11.66 8.09 -6.59
N ALA A 153 -12.65 7.87 -7.47
CA ALA A 153 -13.28 8.97 -8.21
C ALA A 153 -13.89 10.03 -7.26
N ALA A 154 -14.35 9.60 -6.08
CA ALA A 154 -14.91 10.47 -5.05
C ALA A 154 -13.86 11.09 -4.10
N CYS A 155 -12.57 10.76 -4.27
CA CYS A 155 -11.52 11.09 -3.29
C CYS A 155 -10.60 12.25 -3.73
N GLY A 156 -10.93 12.97 -4.80
CA GLY A 156 -10.06 13.99 -5.39
C GLY A 156 -9.62 15.12 -4.43
N ASN A 157 -10.47 15.50 -3.47
CA ASN A 157 -10.16 16.57 -2.49
C ASN A 157 -9.03 16.22 -1.51
N TRP A 158 -8.68 14.94 -1.40
CA TRP A 158 -7.65 14.45 -0.49
C TRP A 158 -6.36 14.03 -1.19
N LEU A 159 -6.31 14.17 -2.52
CA LEU A 159 -5.12 13.86 -3.31
C LEU A 159 -4.02 14.87 -2.99
N VAL A 160 -2.90 14.40 -2.47
CA VAL A 160 -1.76 15.25 -2.08
C VAL A 160 -0.55 15.09 -3.00
N ALA A 161 -0.43 13.96 -3.71
CA ALA A 161 0.61 13.74 -4.69
C ALA A 161 0.15 12.77 -5.77
N LYS A 162 0.60 12.99 -7.00
CA LYS A 162 0.41 12.09 -8.16
C LYS A 162 1.69 11.41 -8.62
N ARG A 163 2.82 11.76 -7.98
CA ARG A 163 4.14 11.23 -8.31
C ARG A 163 5.02 11.21 -7.05
N PRO A 164 5.99 10.29 -6.93
CA PRO A 164 6.87 10.20 -5.78
C PRO A 164 7.60 11.51 -5.44
N GLU A 165 8.02 12.29 -6.45
CA GLU A 165 8.74 13.55 -6.26
C GLU A 165 7.92 14.64 -5.55
N GLU A 166 6.59 14.57 -5.62
CA GLU A 166 5.68 15.54 -4.99
C GLU A 166 5.51 15.29 -3.49
N VAL A 167 6.02 14.16 -2.98
CA VAL A 167 5.88 13.73 -1.57
C VAL A 167 6.96 14.36 -0.67
N ALA A 168 7.95 15.03 -1.24
CA ALA A 168 9.07 15.63 -0.50
C ALA A 168 8.59 16.64 0.57
N GLY A 169 8.61 16.23 1.84
CA GLY A 169 8.16 17.03 2.98
C GLY A 169 6.84 16.59 3.61
N ILE A 170 6.12 15.63 3.00
CA ILE A 170 4.87 15.06 3.53
C ILE A 170 5.15 13.87 4.47
N LEU A 171 6.07 12.99 4.08
CA LEU A 171 6.50 11.81 4.84
C LEU A 171 7.91 12.08 5.41
N ARG A 172 8.00 12.73 6.59
CA ARG A 172 9.28 12.97 7.30
C ARG A 172 9.34 12.22 8.62
#